data_AF-A0AAU4LHR9-F1
#
_entry.id   AF-A0AAU4LHR9-F1
#
_cell.length_a   1.000
_cell.length_b   1.000
_cell.length_c   1.000
_cell.angle_alpha   90.00
_cell.angle_beta   90.00
_cell.angle_gamma   90.00
#
_symmetry.space_group_name_H-M   'P 1'
#
loop_
_entity.id
_entity.type
_entity.pdbx_description
1 polymer ?
#
loop_
_entity_poly.entity_id
_entity_poly.type
_entity_poly.pdbx_seq_one_letter_code
_entity_poly.pdbx_strand_id
1 'polypeptide(L)'
;MHTLIHVWDQIYASWRQLHWYGMAVGSLLGVKLLLSIRRRRSPGLTFKKTTRQLEIHGVVTVYNESPAMLRRCLESILAQTLPPQSLTVIDDCSADQSAAALIGEMRPQFDRAGIRLGFIRFPENRGKRHGLAAGFRQEPLADAYLCIDSDTVLDQHAVAELAQPFGERRVHCVTGLVLAHNRATNLLTRLIDMRYVNAFLGERVAYSRLGSVLCACGSLAMYRGWVIRKNLDDFLDQRFLGRPATFGDDRRLTYYCLTEGKSLIQPSAVGYTDVPERLGHYIRQQIRWGKSFIREGFLLFAKFRLRRTYWWLNLIELVTWVGFTAALLTALVAIALHPTGWALLASYIAYMCVMSWVRSLHYLRGAAMVGLVDRVLTFLAAPLYALLNIGLLLPLRLWSLATLRRTKWGTRAKIEVGVDAETPEAGGALAASPAVPHQAWGGTANARTRPTYSPDDGVALPAFDSPGSPAHAVR
;
A
#
# COMPACT_ATOMS: atom_id res chain seq x y z
N MET A 1 9.59 37.73 33.29
CA MET A 1 8.14 37.57 33.03
C MET A 1 7.65 38.49 31.92
N HIS A 2 7.82 39.81 32.02
CA HIS A 2 7.43 40.76 30.96
C HIS A 2 8.01 40.45 29.58
N THR A 3 9.28 40.05 29.48
CA THR A 3 9.90 39.67 28.19
C THR A 3 9.27 38.42 27.58
N LEU A 4 8.85 37.45 28.39
CA LEU A 4 8.20 36.22 27.93
C LEU A 4 6.75 36.48 27.47
N ILE A 5 6.04 37.38 28.16
CA ILE A 5 4.70 37.84 27.78
C ILE A 5 4.75 38.65 26.48
N HIS A 6 5.76 39.51 26.31
CA HIS A 6 5.92 40.29 25.09
C HIS A 6 6.29 39.43 23.88
N VAL A 7 7.10 38.38 24.08
CA VAL A 7 7.37 37.34 23.08
C VAL A 7 6.10 36.52 22.79
N TRP A 8 5.29 36.23 23.80
CA TRP A 8 4.00 35.55 23.63
C TRP A 8 3.01 36.37 22.81
N ASP A 9 2.85 37.66 23.09
CA ASP A 9 1.97 38.53 22.32
C ASP A 9 2.47 38.67 20.86
N GLN A 10 3.78 38.66 20.64
CA GLN A 10 4.33 38.56 19.28
C GLN A 10 4.08 37.20 18.62
N ILE A 11 4.18 36.08 19.34
CA ILE A 11 3.87 34.73 18.83
C ILE A 11 2.36 34.60 18.54
N TYR A 12 1.50 35.15 19.39
CA TYR A 12 0.05 35.16 19.26
C TYR A 12 -0.41 36.09 18.13
N ALA A 13 0.24 37.25 17.96
CA ALA A 13 0.06 38.09 16.78
C ALA A 13 0.57 37.39 15.51
N SER A 14 1.68 36.64 15.60
CA SER A 14 2.21 35.78 14.52
C SER A 14 1.33 34.56 14.24
N TRP A 15 0.42 34.20 15.15
CA TRP A 15 -0.61 33.19 14.90
C TRP A 15 -1.59 33.63 13.81
N ARG A 16 -1.73 34.94 13.57
CA ARG A 16 -2.38 35.45 12.35
C ARG A 16 -1.64 35.07 11.06
N GLN A 17 -0.36 34.72 11.14
CA GLN A 17 0.43 34.19 10.02
C GLN A 17 0.40 32.65 9.96
N LEU A 18 0.11 31.95 11.07
CA LEU A 18 -0.16 30.50 11.06
C LEU A 18 -1.44 30.15 10.28
N HIS A 19 -2.31 31.13 10.04
CA HIS A 19 -3.40 31.05 9.07
C HIS A 19 -2.90 30.62 7.68
N TRP A 20 -1.72 31.07 7.23
CA TRP A 20 -1.17 30.69 5.93
C TRP A 20 -0.73 29.23 5.89
N TYR A 21 -0.15 28.71 6.98
CA TYR A 21 0.19 27.28 7.08
C TYR A 21 -1.07 26.41 7.15
N GLY A 22 -2.04 26.78 8.00
CA GLY A 22 -3.33 26.10 8.10
C GLY A 22 -4.12 26.13 6.78
N MET A 23 -4.09 27.26 6.08
CA MET A 23 -4.64 27.42 4.73
C MET A 23 -3.87 26.57 3.71
N ALA A 24 -2.54 26.58 3.70
CA ALA A 24 -1.74 25.80 2.75
C ALA A 24 -1.95 24.29 2.93
N VAL A 25 -1.97 23.81 4.18
CA VAL A 25 -2.27 22.42 4.51
C VAL A 25 -3.73 22.07 4.23
N GLY A 26 -4.66 22.96 4.57
CA GLY A 26 -6.08 22.83 4.25
C GLY A 26 -6.33 22.77 2.75
N SER A 27 -5.70 23.64 1.97
CA SER A 27 -5.73 23.65 0.51
C SER A 27 -5.08 22.40 -0.07
N LEU A 28 -3.95 21.93 0.46
CA LEU A 28 -3.32 20.69 0.02
C LEU A 28 -4.24 19.49 0.27
N LEU A 29 -4.79 19.36 1.47
CA LEU A 29 -5.72 18.29 1.83
C LEU A 29 -7.01 18.39 1.02
N GLY A 30 -7.50 19.61 0.77
CA GLY A 30 -8.61 19.90 -0.12
C GLY A 30 -8.32 19.48 -1.56
N VAL A 31 -7.14 19.78 -2.09
CA VAL A 31 -6.71 19.35 -3.43
C VAL A 31 -6.56 17.83 -3.50
N LYS A 32 -5.98 17.18 -2.49
CA LYS A 32 -5.93 15.70 -2.42
C LYS A 32 -7.32 15.11 -2.42
N LEU A 33 -8.23 15.65 -1.62
CA LEU A 33 -9.63 15.25 -1.54
C LEU A 33 -10.38 15.48 -2.85
N LEU A 34 -10.20 16.63 -3.48
CA LEU A 34 -10.80 16.96 -4.78
C LEU A 34 -10.26 16.03 -5.85
N LEU A 35 -8.95 15.83 -5.91
CA LEU A 35 -8.33 14.88 -6.82
C LEU A 35 -8.89 13.50 -6.56
N SER A 36 -9.01 13.03 -5.32
CA SER A 36 -9.48 11.68 -5.02
C SER A 36 -10.97 11.48 -5.32
N ILE A 37 -11.83 12.41 -4.91
CA ILE A 37 -13.29 12.39 -5.11
C ILE A 37 -13.67 12.61 -6.56
N ARG A 38 -12.96 13.48 -7.30
CA ARG A 38 -13.28 13.81 -8.69
C ARG A 38 -13.24 12.54 -9.51
N ARG A 39 -14.43 11.97 -9.72
CA ARG A 39 -14.68 10.69 -10.37
C ARG A 39 -13.69 10.52 -11.52
N ARG A 40 -12.90 9.43 -11.51
CA ARG A 40 -12.49 8.89 -12.81
C ARG A 40 -13.80 8.65 -13.54
N ARG A 41 -14.02 9.32 -14.67
CA ARG A 41 -15.17 9.05 -15.54
C ARG A 41 -15.08 7.58 -15.89
N SER A 42 -15.87 6.76 -15.18
CA SER A 42 -15.96 5.31 -15.25
C SER A 42 -14.65 4.51 -15.09
N PRO A 43 -14.68 3.36 -14.41
CA PRO A 43 -13.67 2.30 -14.57
C PRO A 43 -13.76 1.60 -15.94
N GLY A 44 -14.52 2.15 -16.88
CA GLY A 44 -14.50 1.73 -18.27
C GLY A 44 -13.14 2.09 -18.86
N LEU A 45 -12.20 1.15 -18.78
CA LEU A 45 -11.06 1.01 -19.69
C LEU A 45 -10.37 2.33 -20.04
N THR A 46 -9.97 3.11 -19.04
CA THR A 46 -9.06 4.26 -19.30
C THR A 46 -7.67 3.77 -19.71
N PHE A 47 -7.37 2.50 -19.42
CA PHE A 47 -6.20 1.80 -19.91
C PHE A 47 -6.60 1.04 -21.18
N LYS A 48 -5.77 1.13 -22.23
CA LYS A 48 -5.88 0.19 -23.35
C LYS A 48 -5.86 -1.21 -22.77
N LYS A 49 -6.96 -1.95 -22.94
CA LYS A 49 -7.07 -3.37 -22.60
C LYS A 49 -5.85 -4.05 -23.20
N THR A 50 -5.02 -4.68 -22.37
CA THR A 50 -3.83 -5.34 -22.88
C THR A 50 -4.29 -6.45 -23.83
N THR A 51 -3.84 -6.43 -25.08
CA THR A 51 -4.09 -7.51 -26.06
C THR A 51 -3.10 -8.66 -25.88
N ARG A 52 -2.02 -8.43 -25.12
CA ARG A 52 -0.99 -9.41 -24.80
C ARG A 52 -1.27 -10.01 -23.43
N GLN A 53 -1.45 -11.33 -23.37
CA GLN A 53 -1.48 -12.08 -22.13
C GLN A 53 -0.14 -11.90 -21.41
N LEU A 54 -0.15 -11.28 -20.23
CA LEU A 54 1.04 -11.11 -19.40
C LEU A 54 1.37 -12.44 -18.73
N GLU A 55 2.63 -12.84 -18.78
CA GLU A 55 3.11 -13.92 -17.91
C GLU A 55 3.32 -13.37 -16.49
N ILE A 56 2.43 -13.75 -15.58
CA ILE A 56 2.36 -13.32 -14.18
C ILE A 56 2.89 -14.44 -13.29
N HIS A 57 3.93 -14.12 -12.52
CA HIS A 57 4.44 -14.98 -11.46
C HIS A 57 4.05 -14.44 -10.08
N GLY A 58 3.32 -15.24 -9.31
CA GLY A 58 2.98 -14.96 -7.92
C GLY A 58 4.13 -15.28 -6.96
N VAL A 59 4.33 -14.43 -5.95
CA VAL A 59 5.32 -14.63 -4.90
C VAL A 59 4.68 -14.37 -3.54
N VAL A 60 4.70 -15.39 -2.67
CA VAL A 60 4.21 -15.33 -1.28
C VAL A 60 5.34 -15.70 -0.34
N THR A 61 5.63 -14.84 0.63
CA THR A 61 6.65 -15.13 1.67
C THR A 61 5.97 -15.41 3.00
N VAL A 62 6.40 -16.45 3.70
CA VAL A 62 5.83 -16.95 4.95
C VAL A 62 6.89 -16.96 6.05
N TYR A 63 6.51 -16.57 7.27
CA TYR A 63 7.35 -16.74 8.46
C TYR A 63 6.48 -16.85 9.72
N ASN A 64 6.35 -18.06 10.28
CA ASN A 64 5.52 -18.36 11.46
C ASN A 64 4.09 -17.82 11.30
N GLU A 65 3.46 -18.10 10.16
CA GLU A 65 2.10 -17.65 9.86
C GLU A 65 1.07 -18.75 10.17
N SER A 66 -0.17 -18.34 10.46
CA SER A 66 -1.26 -19.30 10.69
C SER A 66 -1.49 -20.16 9.44
N PRO A 67 -1.47 -21.51 9.55
CA PRO A 67 -1.74 -22.39 8.41
C PRO A 67 -3.14 -22.16 7.82
N ALA A 68 -4.13 -21.85 8.67
CA ALA A 68 -5.47 -21.53 8.24
C ALA A 68 -5.52 -20.23 7.42
N MET A 69 -4.72 -19.22 7.79
CA MET A 69 -4.65 -17.99 7.01
C MET A 69 -3.91 -18.19 5.68
N LEU A 70 -2.78 -18.90 5.71
CA LEU A 70 -2.06 -19.24 4.48
C LEU A 70 -2.93 -20.04 3.51
N ARG A 71 -3.75 -20.99 4.00
CA ARG A 71 -4.72 -21.72 3.20
C ARG A 71 -5.69 -20.76 2.51
N ARG A 72 -6.32 -19.85 3.24
CA ARG A 72 -7.25 -18.86 2.67
C ARG A 72 -6.59 -17.98 1.61
N CYS A 73 -5.34 -17.55 1.85
CA CYS A 73 -4.55 -16.83 0.86
C CYS A 73 -4.41 -17.66 -0.43
N LEU A 74 -3.97 -18.92 -0.34
CA LEU A 74 -3.76 -19.79 -1.50
C LEU A 74 -5.06 -20.14 -2.23
N GLU A 75 -6.15 -20.42 -1.51
CA GLU A 75 -7.48 -20.64 -2.08
C GLU A 75 -7.97 -19.42 -2.85
N SER A 76 -7.73 -18.21 -2.33
CA SER A 76 -8.10 -16.98 -3.04
C SER A 76 -7.31 -16.75 -4.33
N ILE A 77 -6.08 -17.28 -4.42
CA ILE A 77 -5.27 -17.27 -5.65
C ILE A 77 -5.83 -18.28 -6.67
N LEU A 78 -6.23 -19.47 -6.22
CA LEU A 78 -6.88 -20.48 -7.07
C LEU A 78 -8.22 -19.99 -7.63
N ALA A 79 -8.93 -19.17 -6.87
CA ALA A 79 -10.23 -18.60 -7.25
C ALA A 79 -10.13 -17.39 -8.21
N GLN A 80 -8.93 -16.98 -8.63
CA GLN A 80 -8.78 -15.82 -9.51
C GLN A 80 -9.35 -16.09 -10.91
N THR A 81 -10.14 -15.15 -11.41
CA THR A 81 -10.65 -15.15 -12.79
C THR A 81 -9.55 -14.98 -13.86
N LEU A 82 -8.41 -14.42 -13.47
CA LEU A 82 -7.16 -14.47 -14.22
C LEU A 82 -6.08 -15.03 -13.30
N PRO A 83 -5.87 -16.35 -13.27
CA PRO A 83 -4.86 -16.94 -12.41
C PRO A 83 -3.44 -16.57 -12.90
N PRO A 84 -2.46 -16.42 -11.99
CA PRO A 84 -1.06 -16.36 -12.38
C PRO A 84 -0.63 -17.69 -13.01
N GLN A 85 0.32 -17.67 -13.94
CA GLN A 85 0.81 -18.90 -14.59
C GLN A 85 1.65 -19.76 -13.63
N SER A 86 2.25 -19.13 -12.63
CA SER A 86 3.02 -19.81 -11.60
C SER A 86 2.99 -19.03 -10.29
N LEU A 87 3.20 -19.73 -9.18
CA LEU A 87 3.24 -19.19 -7.83
C LEU A 87 4.42 -19.84 -7.10
N THR A 88 5.29 -19.06 -6.45
CA THR A 88 6.27 -19.59 -5.50
C THR A 88 5.95 -19.13 -4.09
N VAL A 89 5.86 -20.09 -3.18
CA VAL A 89 5.76 -19.85 -1.74
C VAL A 89 7.12 -20.03 -1.10
N ILE A 90 7.59 -19.02 -0.36
CA ILE A 90 8.90 -19.04 0.29
C ILE A 90 8.73 -19.01 1.80
N ASP A 91 9.14 -20.08 2.47
CA ASP A 91 9.21 -20.18 3.93
C ASP A 91 10.58 -19.71 4.45
N ASP A 92 10.60 -18.60 5.19
CA ASP A 92 11.81 -17.97 5.76
C ASP A 92 12.23 -18.62 7.09
N CYS A 93 12.33 -19.96 7.08
CA CYS A 93 12.66 -20.78 8.24
C CYS A 93 11.61 -20.70 9.37
N SER A 94 10.33 -20.95 9.04
CA SER A 94 9.29 -21.14 10.06
C SER A 94 9.64 -22.29 11.01
N ALA A 95 9.18 -22.19 12.26
CA ALA A 95 9.54 -23.12 13.33
C ALA A 95 9.01 -24.54 13.11
N ASP A 96 7.85 -24.68 12.45
CA ASP A 96 7.23 -25.97 12.14
C ASP A 96 7.25 -26.25 10.63
N GLN A 97 6.66 -27.37 10.22
CA GLN A 97 6.53 -27.76 8.80
C GLN A 97 5.11 -27.54 8.26
N SER A 98 4.27 -26.76 8.94
CA SER A 98 2.86 -26.60 8.60
C SER A 98 2.66 -26.00 7.20
N ALA A 99 3.48 -25.01 6.83
CA ALA A 99 3.48 -24.42 5.50
C ALA A 99 3.84 -25.48 4.43
N ALA A 100 4.89 -26.26 4.64
CA ALA A 100 5.31 -27.30 3.70
C ALA A 100 4.24 -28.38 3.50
N ALA A 101 3.63 -28.84 4.60
CA ALA A 101 2.53 -29.80 4.57
C ALA A 101 1.32 -29.25 3.79
N LEU A 102 0.92 -28.00 4.05
CA LEU A 102 -0.17 -27.34 3.34
C LEU A 102 0.10 -27.19 1.84
N ILE A 103 1.32 -26.80 1.44
CA ILE A 103 1.69 -26.74 0.03
C ILE A 103 1.61 -28.13 -0.62
N GLY A 104 2.07 -29.18 0.07
CA GLY A 104 1.96 -30.56 -0.41
C GLY A 104 0.50 -30.97 -0.63
N GLU A 105 -0.37 -30.64 0.32
CA GLU A 105 -1.81 -30.92 0.25
C GLU A 105 -2.52 -30.16 -0.88
N MET A 106 -2.15 -28.89 -1.12
CA MET A 106 -2.82 -28.04 -2.12
C MET A 106 -2.28 -28.21 -3.54
N ARG A 107 -1.13 -28.89 -3.72
CA ARG A 107 -0.49 -29.05 -5.04
C ARG A 107 -1.43 -29.62 -6.12
N PRO A 108 -2.22 -30.68 -5.88
CA PRO A 108 -3.15 -31.19 -6.90
C PRO A 108 -4.22 -30.18 -7.36
N GLN A 109 -4.61 -29.24 -6.50
CA GLN A 109 -5.56 -28.16 -6.82
C GLN A 109 -4.90 -27.13 -7.74
N PHE A 110 -3.64 -26.77 -7.47
CA PHE A 110 -2.85 -25.88 -8.32
C PHE A 110 -2.54 -26.51 -9.68
N ASP A 111 -2.20 -27.80 -9.72
CA ASP A 111 -1.95 -28.53 -10.97
C ASP A 111 -3.21 -28.58 -11.85
N ARG A 112 -4.38 -28.86 -11.25
CA ARG A 112 -5.69 -28.83 -11.96
C ARG A 112 -6.06 -27.43 -12.46
N ALA A 113 -5.64 -26.39 -11.75
CA ALA A 113 -5.84 -25.01 -12.18
C ALA A 113 -4.81 -24.55 -13.24
N GLY A 114 -3.82 -25.38 -13.58
CA GLY A 114 -2.74 -25.04 -14.52
C GLY A 114 -1.74 -24.02 -13.97
N ILE A 115 -1.64 -23.88 -12.65
CA ILE A 115 -0.74 -22.94 -11.97
C ILE A 115 0.48 -23.71 -11.45
N ARG A 116 1.68 -23.41 -11.96
CA ARG A 116 2.91 -24.08 -11.47
C ARG A 116 3.22 -23.62 -10.04
N LEU A 117 3.06 -24.51 -9.05
CA LEU A 117 3.34 -24.21 -7.64
C LEU A 117 4.77 -24.62 -7.23
N GLY A 118 5.61 -23.62 -6.97
CA GLY A 118 6.93 -23.76 -6.37
C GLY A 118 6.91 -23.57 -4.86
N PHE A 119 7.84 -24.23 -4.16
CA PHE A 119 8.06 -24.04 -2.73
C PHE A 119 9.55 -24.02 -2.41
N ILE A 120 9.96 -23.01 -1.64
CA ILE A 120 11.34 -22.84 -1.20
C ILE A 120 11.31 -22.65 0.31
N ARG A 121 12.11 -23.43 1.04
CA ARG A 121 12.34 -23.21 2.47
C ARG A 121 13.79 -22.82 2.69
N PHE A 122 14.01 -21.72 3.40
CA PHE A 122 15.35 -21.35 3.82
C PHE A 122 15.79 -22.11 5.08
N PRO A 123 17.08 -22.46 5.18
CA PRO A 123 17.63 -23.14 6.35
C PRO A 123 17.78 -22.20 7.56
N GLU A 124 17.78 -20.90 7.33
CA GLU A 124 17.89 -19.86 8.35
C GLU A 124 17.02 -18.65 7.97
N ASN A 125 16.72 -17.79 8.95
CA ASN A 125 15.97 -16.56 8.68
C ASN A 125 16.85 -15.56 7.90
N ARG A 126 16.47 -15.29 6.64
CA ARG A 126 17.12 -14.31 5.75
C ARG A 126 16.27 -13.06 5.56
N GLY A 127 15.01 -13.10 6.00
CA GLY A 127 14.06 -12.00 5.92
C GLY A 127 13.30 -11.95 4.60
N LYS A 128 12.13 -11.30 4.66
CA LYS A 128 11.18 -11.14 3.54
C LYS A 128 11.82 -10.74 2.21
N ARG A 129 12.80 -9.83 2.26
CA ARG A 129 13.53 -9.36 1.08
C ARG A 129 14.21 -10.48 0.29
N HIS A 130 14.92 -11.35 1.00
CA HIS A 130 15.58 -12.51 0.38
C HIS A 130 14.53 -13.51 -0.11
N GLY A 131 13.40 -13.65 0.60
CA GLY A 131 12.27 -14.47 0.17
C GLY A 131 11.67 -13.98 -1.16
N LEU A 132 11.39 -12.68 -1.27
CA LEU A 132 10.91 -12.06 -2.51
C LEU A 132 11.91 -12.26 -3.65
N ALA A 133 13.20 -12.02 -3.41
CA ALA A 133 14.24 -12.20 -4.42
C ALA A 133 14.38 -13.67 -4.88
N ALA A 134 14.25 -14.63 -3.97
CA ALA A 134 14.24 -16.05 -4.33
C ALA A 134 13.03 -16.41 -5.19
N GLY A 135 11.85 -15.87 -4.88
CA GLY A 135 10.65 -15.99 -5.72
C GLY A 135 10.86 -15.39 -7.11
N PHE A 136 11.35 -14.15 -7.22
CA PHE A 136 11.62 -13.52 -8.51
C PHE A 136 12.61 -14.31 -9.38
N ARG A 137 13.57 -15.00 -8.76
CA ARG A 137 14.54 -15.85 -9.46
C ARG A 137 13.98 -17.17 -9.97
N GLN A 138 12.84 -17.64 -9.47
CA GLN A 138 12.20 -18.86 -10.00
C GLN A 138 11.69 -18.66 -11.42
N GLU A 139 11.15 -17.48 -11.70
CA GLU A 139 10.60 -17.13 -13.01
C GLU A 139 11.22 -15.81 -13.47
N PRO A 140 12.51 -15.81 -13.86
CA PRO A 140 13.21 -14.58 -14.23
C PRO A 140 12.57 -13.93 -15.45
N LEU A 141 11.96 -14.68 -16.35
CA LEU A 141 11.40 -14.15 -17.60
C LEU A 141 9.97 -13.61 -17.46
N ALA A 142 9.34 -13.71 -16.28
CA ALA A 142 7.99 -13.20 -16.07
C ALA A 142 7.85 -11.74 -16.53
N ASP A 143 6.73 -11.44 -17.19
CA ASP A 143 6.36 -10.08 -17.60
C ASP A 143 6.02 -9.23 -16.38
N ALA A 144 5.40 -9.84 -15.36
CA ALA A 144 5.05 -9.20 -14.10
C ALA A 144 5.18 -10.14 -12.89
N TYR A 145 5.61 -9.59 -11.76
CA TYR A 145 5.61 -10.25 -10.46
C TYR A 145 4.46 -9.75 -9.60
N LEU A 146 3.60 -10.65 -9.15
CA LEU A 146 2.52 -10.41 -8.21
C LEU A 146 3.00 -10.76 -6.80
N CYS A 147 3.18 -9.76 -5.95
CA CYS A 147 3.55 -9.93 -4.54
C CYS A 147 2.29 -9.91 -3.67
N ILE A 148 2.16 -10.93 -2.82
CA ILE A 148 1.03 -11.11 -1.91
C ILE A 148 1.59 -11.45 -0.53
N ASP A 149 1.06 -10.80 0.52
CA ASP A 149 1.39 -11.19 1.89
C ASP A 149 0.60 -12.47 2.25
N SER A 150 1.23 -13.39 2.97
CA SER A 150 0.65 -14.67 3.37
C SER A 150 -0.60 -14.55 4.25
N ASP A 151 -0.83 -13.37 4.82
CA ASP A 151 -2.00 -13.01 5.63
C ASP A 151 -3.09 -12.29 4.82
N THR A 152 -3.02 -12.32 3.48
CA THR A 152 -3.92 -11.58 2.60
C THR A 152 -4.78 -12.49 1.73
N VAL A 153 -6.09 -12.27 1.77
CA VAL A 153 -7.10 -12.94 0.94
C VAL A 153 -7.52 -12.01 -0.19
N LEU A 154 -7.47 -12.50 -1.43
CA LEU A 154 -7.77 -11.70 -2.63
C LEU A 154 -9.25 -11.82 -3.04
N ASP A 155 -9.82 -10.72 -3.54
CA ASP A 155 -11.05 -10.77 -4.33
C ASP A 155 -10.82 -11.56 -5.63
N GLN A 156 -11.82 -12.30 -6.11
CA GLN A 156 -11.74 -13.18 -7.29
C GLN A 156 -11.33 -12.47 -8.61
N HIS A 157 -11.45 -11.13 -8.68
CA HIS A 157 -11.03 -10.34 -9.83
C HIS A 157 -9.74 -9.56 -9.59
N ALA A 158 -9.10 -9.67 -8.42
CA ALA A 158 -7.98 -8.84 -8.02
C ALA A 158 -6.80 -8.89 -9.00
N VAL A 159 -6.39 -10.07 -9.45
CA VAL A 159 -5.27 -10.23 -10.39
C VAL A 159 -5.63 -9.71 -11.78
N ALA A 160 -6.84 -10.00 -12.25
CA ALA A 160 -7.34 -9.49 -13.53
C ALA A 160 -7.35 -7.96 -13.55
N GLU A 161 -7.85 -7.34 -12.49
CA GLU A 161 -7.88 -5.89 -12.32
C GLU A 161 -6.48 -5.28 -12.22
N LEU A 162 -5.56 -5.88 -11.45
CA LEU A 162 -4.17 -5.42 -11.37
C LEU A 162 -3.43 -5.48 -12.70
N ALA A 163 -3.74 -6.45 -13.55
CA ALA A 163 -3.09 -6.62 -14.84
C ALA A 163 -3.50 -5.54 -15.86
N GLN A 164 -4.72 -4.98 -15.75
CA GLN A 164 -5.25 -4.04 -16.76
C GLN A 164 -4.34 -2.82 -17.03
N PRO A 165 -3.81 -2.10 -16.01
CA PRO A 165 -2.99 -0.91 -16.27
C PRO A 165 -1.66 -1.20 -16.95
N PHE A 166 -1.18 -2.44 -16.96
CA PHE A 166 0.08 -2.82 -17.61
C PHE A 166 0.03 -2.78 -19.15
N GLY A 167 -1.16 -2.65 -19.74
CA GLY A 167 -1.32 -2.32 -21.16
C GLY A 167 -0.65 -0.99 -21.56
N GLU A 168 -0.43 -0.08 -20.60
CA GLU A 168 0.43 1.07 -20.79
C GLU A 168 1.90 0.72 -20.46
N ARG A 169 2.79 0.81 -21.47
CA ARG A 169 4.22 0.48 -21.33
C ARG A 169 4.95 1.25 -20.22
N ARG A 170 4.49 2.47 -19.90
CA ARG A 170 5.07 3.33 -18.86
C ARG A 170 4.60 2.97 -17.45
N VAL A 171 3.63 2.08 -17.27
CA VAL A 171 3.20 1.60 -15.96
C VAL A 171 4.12 0.48 -15.51
N HIS A 172 4.80 0.66 -14.39
CA HIS A 172 5.76 -0.31 -13.86
C HIS A 172 5.35 -0.95 -12.55
N CYS A 173 4.39 -0.37 -11.85
CA CYS A 173 3.82 -0.98 -10.66
C CYS A 173 2.36 -0.54 -10.46
N VAL A 174 1.53 -1.47 -10.02
CA VAL A 174 0.14 -1.24 -9.63
C VAL A 174 -0.10 -1.90 -8.28
N THR A 175 -0.71 -1.17 -7.35
CA THR A 175 -1.19 -1.74 -6.07
C THR A 175 -2.71 -1.82 -6.06
N GLY A 176 -3.25 -2.80 -5.34
CA GLY A 176 -4.69 -2.90 -5.09
C GLY A 176 -5.15 -2.03 -3.93
N LEU A 177 -6.45 -2.04 -3.68
CA LEU A 177 -7.06 -1.60 -2.43
C LEU A 177 -6.90 -2.70 -1.38
N VAL A 178 -6.22 -2.39 -0.28
CA VAL A 178 -6.09 -3.31 0.86
C VAL A 178 -6.98 -2.83 1.99
N LEU A 179 -7.79 -3.75 2.52
CA LEU A 179 -8.71 -3.56 3.64
C LEU A 179 -8.35 -4.51 4.79
N ALA A 180 -8.79 -4.19 6.01
CA ALA A 180 -8.56 -5.07 7.15
C ALA A 180 -9.56 -6.23 7.14
N HIS A 181 -9.05 -7.46 7.13
CA HIS A 181 -9.86 -8.68 7.25
C HIS A 181 -10.50 -8.77 8.64
N ASN A 182 -9.70 -8.64 9.71
CA ASN A 182 -10.15 -8.68 11.11
C ASN A 182 -10.63 -7.30 11.64
N ARG A 183 -11.28 -6.49 10.79
CA ARG A 183 -11.80 -5.14 11.15
C ARG A 183 -12.81 -5.12 12.30
N ALA A 184 -13.49 -6.25 12.53
CA ALA A 184 -14.57 -6.36 13.49
C ALA A 184 -14.08 -6.77 14.89
N THR A 185 -12.82 -7.18 15.03
CA THR A 185 -12.27 -7.73 16.28
C THR A 185 -12.32 -6.72 17.43
N ASN A 186 -11.86 -5.48 17.21
CA ASN A 186 -11.89 -4.45 18.25
C ASN A 186 -11.80 -3.03 17.67
N LEU A 187 -11.84 -2.03 18.55
CA LEU A 187 -11.76 -0.62 18.15
C LEU A 187 -10.46 -0.31 17.40
N LEU A 188 -9.32 -0.88 17.80
CA LEU A 188 -8.03 -0.64 17.14
C LEU A 188 -8.05 -1.15 15.70
N THR A 189 -8.49 -2.40 15.46
CA THR A 189 -8.55 -2.95 14.09
C THR A 189 -9.52 -2.17 13.21
N ARG A 190 -10.65 -1.71 13.76
CA ARG A 190 -11.59 -0.82 13.06
C ARG A 190 -10.97 0.53 12.68
N LEU A 191 -10.22 1.16 13.59
CA LEU A 191 -9.53 2.42 13.29
C LEU A 191 -8.39 2.24 12.27
N ILE A 192 -7.71 1.09 12.29
CA ILE A 192 -6.69 0.75 11.28
C ILE A 192 -7.33 0.56 9.90
N ASP A 193 -8.47 -0.13 9.79
CA ASP A 193 -9.22 -0.27 8.54
C ASP A 193 -9.60 1.09 7.93
N MET A 194 -10.12 2.00 8.75
CA MET A 194 -10.40 3.37 8.32
C MET A 194 -9.14 4.10 7.84
N ARG A 195 -7.99 3.93 8.53
CA ARG A 195 -6.72 4.46 8.04
C ARG A 195 -6.32 3.88 6.70
N TYR A 196 -6.51 2.58 6.48
CA TYR A 196 -6.21 1.93 5.21
C TYR A 196 -7.04 2.56 4.09
N VAL A 197 -8.36 2.62 4.25
CA VAL A 197 -9.24 3.28 3.26
C VAL A 197 -8.79 4.72 2.96
N ASN A 198 -8.44 5.50 4.00
CA ASN A 198 -7.93 6.86 3.82
C ASN A 198 -6.60 6.91 3.04
N ALA A 199 -5.70 5.94 3.29
CA ALA A 199 -4.42 5.84 2.58
C ALA A 199 -4.60 5.42 1.11
N PHE A 200 -5.43 4.41 0.86
CA PHE A 200 -5.62 3.86 -0.49
C PHE A 200 -6.52 4.76 -1.35
N LEU A 201 -7.72 5.09 -0.87
CA LEU A 201 -8.71 5.81 -1.66
C LEU A 201 -8.59 7.33 -1.59
N GLY A 202 -8.00 7.87 -0.52
CA GLY A 202 -7.66 9.28 -0.44
C GLY A 202 -6.31 9.55 -1.13
N GLU A 203 -5.23 9.11 -0.49
CA GLU A 203 -3.86 9.50 -0.88
C GLU A 203 -3.40 8.82 -2.18
N ARG A 204 -3.41 7.49 -2.25
CA ARG A 204 -2.88 6.76 -3.42
C ARG A 204 -3.70 7.02 -4.68
N VAL A 205 -5.02 7.13 -4.58
CA VAL A 205 -5.88 7.47 -5.72
C VAL A 205 -5.60 8.89 -6.24
N ALA A 206 -5.35 9.87 -5.36
CA ALA A 206 -4.89 11.20 -5.78
C ALA A 206 -3.52 11.13 -6.47
N TYR A 207 -2.56 10.41 -5.89
CA TYR A 207 -1.20 10.29 -6.43
C TYR A 207 -1.11 9.47 -7.72
N SER A 208 -1.98 8.49 -7.89
CA SER A 208 -2.12 7.70 -9.10
C SER A 208 -2.58 8.55 -10.29
N ARG A 209 -3.37 9.60 -10.07
CA ARG A 209 -3.70 10.58 -11.15
C ARG A 209 -2.46 11.32 -11.66
N LEU A 210 -1.44 11.43 -10.82
CA LEU A 210 -0.14 12.02 -11.14
C LEU A 210 0.89 10.94 -11.54
N GLY A 211 0.45 9.69 -11.73
CA GLY A 211 1.30 8.55 -12.08
C GLY A 211 2.35 8.19 -11.02
N SER A 212 2.18 8.64 -9.78
CA SER A 212 3.25 8.68 -8.78
C SER A 212 2.81 8.18 -7.39
N VAL A 213 2.18 7.00 -7.32
CA VAL A 213 1.96 6.34 -6.03
C VAL A 213 3.31 6.07 -5.36
N LEU A 214 3.52 6.64 -4.17
CA LEU A 214 4.82 6.60 -3.49
C LEU A 214 5.12 5.27 -2.76
N CYS A 215 4.12 4.39 -2.66
CA CYS A 215 4.25 3.08 -2.04
C CYS A 215 3.12 2.19 -2.55
N ALA A 216 3.45 1.26 -3.43
CA ALA A 216 2.62 0.09 -3.67
C ALA A 216 2.71 -0.80 -2.42
N CYS A 217 1.57 -1.28 -1.92
CA CYS A 217 1.52 -2.05 -0.69
C CYS A 217 1.90 -3.50 -0.95
N GLY A 218 2.81 -4.05 -0.13
CA GLY A 218 3.30 -5.43 -0.30
C GLY A 218 2.22 -6.52 -0.24
N SER A 219 1.09 -6.26 0.43
CA SER A 219 -0.02 -7.21 0.59
C SER A 219 -0.75 -7.51 -0.72
N LEU A 220 -0.79 -6.54 -1.65
CA LEU A 220 -1.34 -6.71 -2.98
C LEU A 220 -0.71 -5.69 -3.95
N ALA A 221 0.36 -6.11 -4.61
CA ALA A 221 1.03 -5.30 -5.63
C ALA A 221 1.59 -6.15 -6.77
N MET A 222 1.54 -5.60 -7.97
CA MET A 222 2.13 -6.17 -9.17
C MET A 222 3.22 -5.24 -9.70
N TYR A 223 4.37 -5.80 -10.08
CA TYR A 223 5.55 -5.08 -10.55
C TYR A 223 5.98 -5.60 -11.91
N ARG A 224 6.41 -4.71 -12.81
CA ARG A 224 6.90 -5.10 -14.14
C ARG A 224 8.23 -5.84 -14.01
N GLY A 225 8.30 -7.04 -14.56
CA GLY A 225 9.40 -8.00 -14.32
C GLY A 225 10.77 -7.44 -14.65
N TRP A 226 10.92 -6.76 -15.79
CA TRP A 226 12.22 -6.19 -16.20
C TRP A 226 12.75 -5.13 -15.22
N VAL A 227 11.87 -4.36 -14.56
CA VAL A 227 12.29 -3.36 -13.58
C VAL A 227 12.85 -4.04 -12.34
N ILE A 228 12.23 -5.14 -11.91
CA ILE A 228 12.69 -5.92 -10.77
C ILE A 228 14.02 -6.58 -11.09
N ARG A 229 14.12 -7.28 -12.23
CA ARG A 229 15.37 -7.91 -12.69
C ARG A 229 16.54 -6.94 -12.71
N LYS A 230 16.35 -5.76 -13.32
CA LYS A 230 17.38 -4.73 -13.45
C LYS A 230 17.94 -4.26 -12.10
N ASN A 231 17.14 -4.30 -11.03
CA ASN A 231 17.48 -3.72 -9.74
C ASN A 231 17.59 -4.78 -8.62
N LEU A 232 17.64 -6.07 -8.95
CA LEU A 232 17.56 -7.14 -7.95
C LEU A 232 18.78 -7.18 -7.03
N ASP A 233 19.98 -6.93 -7.57
CA ASP A 233 21.21 -6.91 -6.76
C ASP A 233 21.22 -5.70 -5.81
N ASP A 234 20.90 -4.50 -6.31
CA ASP A 234 20.74 -3.30 -5.48
C ASP A 234 19.59 -3.44 -4.45
N PHE A 235 18.55 -4.20 -4.77
CA PHE A 235 17.48 -4.52 -3.82
C PHE A 235 18.00 -5.34 -2.65
N LEU A 236 18.79 -6.39 -2.91
CA LEU A 236 19.38 -7.26 -1.88
C LEU A 236 20.45 -6.54 -1.06
N ASP A 237 21.32 -5.78 -1.73
CA ASP A 237 22.46 -5.10 -1.10
C ASP A 237 22.16 -3.69 -0.60
N GLN A 238 20.90 -3.27 -0.61
CA GLN A 238 20.50 -1.93 -0.23
C GLN A 238 21.03 -1.57 1.18
N ARG A 239 21.77 -0.47 1.24
CA ARG A 239 22.28 0.10 2.48
C ARG A 239 21.77 1.53 2.68
N PHE A 240 21.63 1.90 3.95
CA PHE A 240 21.35 3.28 4.33
C PHE A 240 22.15 3.63 5.58
N LEU A 241 22.89 4.75 5.52
CA LEU A 241 23.82 5.17 6.57
C LEU A 241 24.77 4.03 6.99
N GLY A 242 25.31 3.31 6.01
CA GLY A 242 26.26 2.20 6.21
C GLY A 242 25.66 0.88 6.72
N ARG A 243 24.35 0.82 7.00
CA ARG A 243 23.67 -0.38 7.53
C ARG A 243 22.78 -1.04 6.46
N PRO A 244 22.70 -2.38 6.41
CA PRO A 244 21.76 -3.09 5.54
C PRO A 244 20.30 -2.72 5.84
N ALA A 245 19.50 -2.51 4.80
CA ALA A 245 18.07 -2.27 4.90
C ALA A 245 17.30 -3.60 5.04
N THR A 246 16.71 -3.86 6.20
CA THR A 246 16.06 -5.15 6.54
C THR A 246 14.53 -5.15 6.40
N PHE A 247 13.94 -4.02 6.03
CA PHE A 247 12.49 -3.86 5.88
C PHE A 247 12.17 -2.75 4.87
N GLY A 248 10.91 -2.65 4.46
CA GLY A 248 10.46 -1.61 3.52
C GLY A 248 10.64 -2.00 2.05
N ASP A 249 10.48 -3.28 1.79
CA ASP A 249 10.72 -3.91 0.49
C ASP A 249 9.79 -3.34 -0.58
N ASP A 250 8.52 -3.15 -0.22
CA ASP A 250 7.47 -2.59 -1.06
C ASP A 250 7.78 -1.16 -1.53
N ARG A 251 8.24 -0.28 -0.62
CA ARG A 251 8.68 1.08 -0.97
C ARG A 251 9.92 1.07 -1.84
N ARG A 252 10.86 0.14 -1.62
CA ARG A 252 12.07 0.04 -2.44
C ARG A 252 11.75 -0.46 -3.86
N LEU A 253 10.88 -1.46 -4.00
CA LEU A 253 10.41 -1.91 -5.31
C LEU A 253 9.62 -0.78 -6.03
N THR A 254 8.77 -0.07 -5.28
CA THR A 254 8.05 1.10 -5.81
C THR A 254 9.01 2.20 -6.27
N TYR A 255 10.08 2.45 -5.53
CA TYR A 255 11.13 3.40 -5.88
C TYR A 255 11.70 3.11 -7.28
N TYR A 256 12.09 1.86 -7.56
CA TYR A 256 12.61 1.49 -8.88
C TYR A 256 11.58 1.79 -9.97
N CYS A 257 10.32 1.38 -9.76
CA CYS A 257 9.23 1.64 -10.72
C CYS A 257 9.00 3.14 -10.97
N LEU A 258 9.05 3.98 -9.93
CA LEU A 258 8.90 5.44 -10.05
C LEU A 258 10.07 6.09 -10.80
N THR A 259 11.28 5.53 -10.68
CA THR A 259 12.45 6.05 -11.39
C THR A 259 12.43 5.74 -12.89
N GLU A 260 11.71 4.69 -13.29
CA GLU A 260 11.55 4.25 -14.69
C GLU A 260 10.26 4.81 -15.33
N GLY A 261 9.20 5.07 -14.55
CA GLY A 261 7.89 5.44 -15.10
C GLY A 261 6.81 5.65 -14.04
N LYS A 262 5.61 5.12 -14.31
CA LYS A 262 4.40 5.34 -13.50
C LYS A 262 4.20 4.24 -12.46
N SER A 263 3.76 4.65 -11.28
CA SER A 263 3.21 3.79 -10.24
C SER A 263 1.76 4.19 -9.94
N LEU A 264 0.86 3.22 -9.95
CA LEU A 264 -0.60 3.44 -9.88
C LEU A 264 -1.25 2.62 -8.77
N ILE A 265 -2.49 2.96 -8.45
CA ILE A 265 -3.43 2.11 -7.71
C ILE A 265 -4.59 1.73 -8.64
N GLN A 266 -5.04 0.48 -8.56
CA GLN A 266 -6.27 -0.04 -9.15
C GLN A 266 -7.26 -0.39 -8.02
N PRO A 267 -8.19 0.52 -7.64
CA PRO A 267 -9.06 0.30 -6.49
C PRO A 267 -10.05 -0.87 -6.61
N SER A 268 -10.33 -1.34 -7.81
CA SER A 268 -11.15 -2.53 -8.08
C SER A 268 -10.41 -3.84 -7.84
N ALA A 269 -9.08 -3.82 -7.75
CA ALA A 269 -8.31 -4.96 -7.26
C ALA A 269 -8.28 -4.91 -5.73
N VAL A 270 -9.03 -5.79 -5.06
CA VAL A 270 -9.20 -5.75 -3.60
C VAL A 270 -8.50 -6.92 -2.92
N GLY A 271 -7.83 -6.65 -1.80
CA GLY A 271 -7.29 -7.66 -0.89
C GLY A 271 -7.63 -7.35 0.56
N TYR A 272 -7.80 -8.39 1.36
CA TYR A 272 -8.15 -8.32 2.78
C TYR A 272 -7.00 -8.92 3.59
N THR A 273 -6.33 -8.10 4.40
CA THR A 273 -5.17 -8.50 5.20
C THR A 273 -5.48 -8.40 6.69
N ASP A 274 -4.90 -9.29 7.49
CA ASP A 274 -4.98 -9.19 8.94
C ASP A 274 -4.17 -7.99 9.47
N VAL A 275 -4.77 -7.23 10.39
CA VAL A 275 -4.13 -6.06 11.03
C VAL A 275 -3.88 -6.31 12.52
N PRO A 276 -2.92 -5.59 13.13
CA PRO A 276 -2.60 -5.77 14.54
C PRO A 276 -3.81 -5.56 15.47
N GLU A 277 -4.10 -6.58 16.28
CA GLU A 277 -5.18 -6.52 17.29
C GLU A 277 -4.74 -5.88 18.60
N ARG A 278 -3.44 -5.93 18.87
CA ARG A 278 -2.81 -5.39 20.09
C ARG A 278 -1.98 -4.15 19.78
N LEU A 279 -2.05 -3.16 20.67
CA LEU A 279 -1.34 -1.89 20.51
C LEU A 279 0.18 -2.06 20.39
N GLY A 280 0.78 -3.00 21.13
CA GLY A 280 2.22 -3.28 21.05
C GLY A 280 2.68 -3.74 19.65
N HIS A 281 1.90 -4.61 19.00
CA HIS A 281 2.18 -5.03 17.62
C HIS A 281 1.99 -3.85 16.66
N TYR A 282 0.93 -3.06 16.83
CA TYR A 282 0.71 -1.85 16.04
C TYR A 282 1.88 -0.86 16.15
N ILE A 283 2.39 -0.59 17.36
CA ILE A 283 3.53 0.31 17.59
C ILE A 283 4.77 -0.16 16.81
N ARG A 284 5.14 -1.45 16.92
CA ARG A 284 6.29 -2.01 16.20
C ARG A 284 6.12 -1.88 14.68
N GLN A 285 4.90 -2.14 14.19
CA GLN A 285 4.57 -1.99 12.77
C GLN A 285 4.74 -0.52 12.31
N GLN A 286 4.20 0.44 13.07
CA GLN A 286 4.27 1.87 12.71
C GLN A 286 5.71 2.41 12.76
N ILE A 287 6.54 1.97 13.71
CA ILE A 287 7.96 2.34 13.75
C ILE A 287 8.68 1.85 12.48
N ARG A 288 8.44 0.59 12.06
CA ARG A 288 9.01 0.04 10.83
C ARG A 288 8.58 0.86 9.61
N TRP A 289 7.29 1.16 9.49
CA TRP A 289 6.76 1.94 8.37
C TRP A 289 7.31 3.37 8.35
N GLY A 290 7.44 4.01 9.50
CA GLY A 290 8.06 5.32 9.66
C GLY A 290 9.52 5.33 9.20
N LYS A 291 10.34 4.36 9.65
CA LYS A 291 11.73 4.23 9.20
C LYS A 291 11.87 4.01 7.70
N SER A 292 11.04 3.12 7.15
CA SER A 292 11.01 2.84 5.70
C SER A 292 10.64 4.10 4.90
N PHE A 293 9.60 4.83 5.33
CA PHE A 293 9.19 6.09 4.71
C PHE A 293 10.31 7.13 4.71
N ILE A 294 10.97 7.35 5.86
CA ILE A 294 12.07 8.31 5.99
C ILE A 294 13.23 7.93 5.08
N ARG A 295 13.67 6.66 5.14
CA ARG A 295 14.80 6.13 4.36
C ARG A 295 14.56 6.31 2.86
N GLU A 296 13.47 5.76 2.34
CA GLU A 296 13.18 5.83 0.89
C GLU A 296 12.90 7.27 0.45
N GLY A 297 12.31 8.09 1.32
CA GLY A 297 12.14 9.52 1.07
C GLY A 297 13.46 10.24 0.83
N PHE A 298 14.47 10.01 1.67
CA PHE A 298 15.82 10.57 1.46
C PHE A 298 16.49 10.04 0.19
N LEU A 299 16.34 8.74 -0.12
CA LEU A 299 16.89 8.15 -1.34
C LEU A 299 16.22 8.69 -2.61
N LEU A 300 14.93 9.04 -2.56
CA LEU A 300 14.22 9.73 -3.64
C LEU A 300 14.77 11.15 -3.86
N PHE A 301 15.03 11.89 -2.77
CA PHE A 301 15.63 13.22 -2.86
C PHE A 301 17.05 13.19 -3.42
N ALA A 302 17.85 12.20 -3.03
CA ALA A 302 19.25 12.05 -3.49
C ALA A 302 19.38 11.91 -5.01
N LYS A 303 18.34 11.46 -5.73
CA LYS A 303 18.35 11.41 -7.21
C LYS A 303 18.13 12.78 -7.87
N PHE A 304 17.76 13.81 -7.10
CA PHE A 304 17.57 15.21 -7.52
C PHE A 304 16.87 15.39 -8.88
N ARG A 305 15.62 14.92 -8.99
CA ARG A 305 14.83 14.98 -10.23
C ARG A 305 13.63 15.91 -10.09
N LEU A 306 13.86 17.22 -10.04
CA LEU A 306 12.82 18.25 -9.86
C LEU A 306 11.70 18.21 -10.92
N ARG A 307 11.97 17.65 -12.11
CA ARG A 307 10.97 17.47 -13.18
C ARG A 307 10.00 16.29 -12.92
N ARG A 308 10.28 15.42 -11.94
CA ARG A 308 9.47 14.23 -11.67
C ARG A 308 8.48 14.48 -10.54
N THR A 309 7.21 14.19 -10.78
CA THR A 309 6.12 14.48 -9.83
C THR A 309 6.29 13.76 -8.49
N TYR A 310 6.80 12.53 -8.47
CA TYR A 310 7.05 11.79 -7.24
C TYR A 310 7.97 12.53 -6.26
N TRP A 311 8.88 13.38 -6.76
CA TRP A 311 9.82 14.13 -5.93
C TRP A 311 9.05 15.18 -5.11
N TRP A 312 8.17 15.94 -5.77
CA TRP A 312 7.32 16.94 -5.11
C TRP A 312 6.28 16.31 -4.18
N LEU A 313 5.68 15.18 -4.57
CA LEU A 313 4.75 14.47 -3.70
C LEU A 313 5.44 13.96 -2.42
N ASN A 314 6.66 13.46 -2.53
CA ASN A 314 7.45 13.04 -1.38
C ASN A 314 7.83 14.24 -0.48
N LEU A 315 8.20 15.38 -1.07
CA LEU A 315 8.43 16.64 -0.33
C LEU A 315 7.18 17.09 0.42
N ILE A 316 6.04 17.07 -0.24
CA ILE A 316 4.75 17.43 0.35
C ILE A 316 4.45 16.55 1.57
N GLU A 317 4.64 15.23 1.48
CA GLU A 317 4.43 14.33 2.63
C GLU A 317 5.38 14.64 3.79
N LEU A 318 6.66 14.89 3.51
CA LEU A 318 7.64 15.22 4.54
C LEU A 318 7.34 16.57 5.20
N VAL A 319 7.08 17.61 4.42
CA VAL A 319 6.74 18.96 4.92
C VAL A 319 5.45 18.94 5.73
N THR A 320 4.43 18.20 5.26
CA THR A 320 3.17 18.05 5.99
C THR A 320 3.41 17.39 7.34
N TRP A 321 4.23 16.35 7.39
CA TRP A 321 4.58 15.71 8.65
C TRP A 321 5.36 16.67 9.58
N VAL A 322 6.41 17.32 9.09
CA VAL A 322 7.21 18.27 9.89
C VAL A 322 6.34 19.40 10.43
N GLY A 323 5.49 19.99 9.59
CA GLY A 323 4.65 21.11 9.99
C GLY A 323 3.57 20.72 11.00
N PHE A 324 2.92 19.54 10.87
CA PHE A 324 1.98 19.08 11.89
C PHE A 324 2.67 18.77 13.22
N THR A 325 3.86 18.18 13.18
CA THR A 325 4.66 17.95 14.39
C THR A 325 5.10 19.27 15.02
N ALA A 326 5.57 20.23 14.24
CA ALA A 326 5.95 21.56 14.73
C ALA A 326 4.75 22.30 15.34
N ALA A 327 3.58 22.26 14.72
CA ALA A 327 2.36 22.86 15.25
C ALA A 327 1.96 22.26 16.61
N LEU A 328 2.04 20.93 16.77
CA LEU A 328 1.80 20.28 18.06
C LEU A 328 2.84 20.72 19.11
N LEU A 329 4.13 20.72 18.78
CA LEU A 329 5.18 21.14 19.71
C LEU A 329 5.01 22.59 20.14
N THR A 330 4.67 23.49 19.21
CA THR A 330 4.34 24.89 19.52
C THR A 330 3.15 24.98 20.47
N ALA A 331 2.10 24.19 20.26
CA ALA A 331 0.95 24.14 21.17
C ALA A 331 1.30 23.63 22.57
N LEU A 332 2.21 22.67 22.68
CA LEU A 332 2.67 22.16 23.99
C LEU A 332 3.57 23.17 24.71
N VAL A 333 4.49 23.82 24.01
CA VAL A 333 5.32 24.89 24.59
C VAL A 333 4.46 26.07 25.03
N ALA A 334 3.45 26.43 24.23
CA ALA A 334 2.50 27.48 24.57
C ALA A 334 1.81 27.26 25.93
N ILE A 335 1.37 26.03 26.21
CA ILE A 335 0.76 25.68 27.50
C ILE A 335 1.74 25.90 28.66
N ALA A 336 3.02 25.56 28.46
CA ALA A 336 4.04 25.71 29.50
C ALA A 336 4.39 27.19 29.77
N LEU A 337 4.24 28.07 28.78
CA LEU A 337 4.67 29.46 28.85
C LEU A 337 3.55 30.45 29.16
N HIS A 338 2.29 30.13 28.88
CA HIS A 338 1.19 31.09 29.01
C HIS A 338 -0.12 30.47 29.52
N PRO A 339 -0.86 31.13 30.43
CA PRO A 339 -2.13 30.63 30.97
C PRO A 339 -3.21 30.35 29.91
N THR A 340 -3.18 31.03 28.76
CA THR A 340 -4.12 30.80 27.64
C THR A 340 -3.58 29.85 26.56
N GLY A 341 -2.38 29.27 26.76
CA GLY A 341 -1.77 28.36 25.79
C GLY A 341 -2.59 27.10 25.51
N TRP A 342 -3.46 26.70 26.45
CA TRP A 342 -4.39 25.57 26.25
C TRP A 342 -5.35 25.79 25.08
N ALA A 343 -5.74 27.03 24.78
CA ALA A 343 -6.61 27.36 23.66
C ALA A 343 -5.96 26.96 22.32
N LEU A 344 -4.63 27.04 22.26
CA LEU A 344 -3.83 26.63 21.11
C LEU A 344 -3.90 25.14 20.87
N LEU A 345 -3.65 24.35 21.91
CA LEU A 345 -3.76 22.89 21.85
C LEU A 345 -5.19 22.46 21.52
N ALA A 346 -6.19 23.10 22.15
CA ALA A 346 -7.60 22.81 21.86
C ALA A 346 -7.93 23.08 20.39
N SER A 347 -7.49 24.20 19.82
CA SER A 347 -7.70 24.53 18.40
C SER A 347 -7.01 23.53 17.47
N TYR A 348 -5.78 23.10 17.79
CA TYR A 348 -5.05 22.09 17.02
C TYR A 348 -5.75 20.74 17.07
N ILE A 349 -6.18 20.27 18.25
CA ILE A 349 -6.94 19.02 18.40
C ILE A 349 -8.26 19.10 17.62
N ALA A 350 -9.02 20.19 17.77
CA ALA A 350 -10.27 20.40 17.05
C ALA A 350 -10.06 20.36 15.54
N TYR A 351 -9.04 21.06 15.02
CA TYR A 351 -8.66 21.02 13.61
C TYR A 351 -8.35 19.59 13.15
N MET A 352 -7.54 18.85 13.90
CA MET A 352 -7.17 17.47 13.57
C MET A 352 -8.38 16.53 13.56
N CYS A 353 -9.32 16.69 14.49
CA CYS A 353 -10.57 15.94 14.53
C CYS A 353 -11.45 16.24 13.29
N VAL A 354 -11.62 17.52 12.95
CA VAL A 354 -12.36 17.94 11.76
C VAL A 354 -11.72 17.39 10.48
N MET A 355 -10.41 17.50 10.35
CA MET A 355 -9.69 16.96 9.19
C MET A 355 -9.76 15.44 9.12
N SER A 356 -9.90 14.74 10.25
CA SER A 356 -10.12 13.30 10.26
C SER A 356 -11.44 12.93 9.62
N TRP A 357 -12.54 13.60 9.95
CA TRP A 357 -13.83 13.40 9.27
C TRP A 357 -13.72 13.68 7.77
N VAL A 358 -13.15 14.83 7.39
CA VAL A 358 -12.98 15.22 5.99
C VAL A 358 -12.22 14.14 5.19
N ARG A 359 -11.14 13.60 5.76
CA ARG A 359 -10.35 12.54 5.11
C ARG A 359 -11.11 11.21 5.04
N SER A 360 -11.86 10.89 6.10
CA SER A 360 -12.69 9.68 6.22
C SER A 360 -13.99 9.70 5.40
N LEU A 361 -14.29 10.77 4.65
CA LEU A 361 -15.42 10.78 3.70
C LEU A 361 -15.35 9.61 2.69
N HIS A 362 -14.15 9.17 2.33
CA HIS A 362 -13.98 8.00 1.46
C HIS A 362 -14.45 6.71 2.11
N TYR A 363 -14.48 6.62 3.43
CA TYR A 363 -14.97 5.44 4.14
C TYR A 363 -16.46 5.18 3.87
N LEU A 364 -17.23 6.27 3.84
CA LEU A 364 -18.66 6.26 3.52
C LEU A 364 -18.97 5.80 2.09
N ARG A 365 -17.97 5.75 1.18
CA ARG A 365 -18.16 5.29 -0.22
C ARG A 365 -17.33 4.06 -0.61
N GLY A 366 -16.10 3.96 -0.13
CA GLY A 366 -15.11 2.95 -0.51
C GLY A 366 -15.21 1.61 0.21
N ALA A 367 -15.70 1.59 1.45
CA ALA A 367 -15.95 0.35 2.19
C ALA A 367 -17.31 -0.27 1.80
N ALA A 368 -17.55 -0.51 0.51
CA ALA A 368 -18.87 -0.88 -0.01
C ALA A 368 -19.38 -2.24 0.50
N MET A 369 -18.48 -3.13 0.89
CA MET A 369 -18.80 -4.45 1.47
C MET A 369 -19.24 -4.39 2.94
N VAL A 370 -19.22 -3.20 3.53
CA VAL A 370 -19.54 -2.97 4.94
C VAL A 370 -20.94 -2.37 5.01
N GLY A 371 -21.77 -2.85 5.95
CA GLY A 371 -23.12 -2.32 6.15
C GLY A 371 -23.11 -0.80 6.36
N LEU A 372 -24.14 -0.11 5.86
CA LEU A 372 -24.23 1.35 5.93
C LEU A 372 -24.07 1.88 7.37
N VAL A 373 -24.74 1.23 8.33
CA VAL A 373 -24.67 1.58 9.76
C VAL A 373 -23.24 1.53 10.27
N ASP A 374 -22.54 0.42 10.04
CA ASP A 374 -21.14 0.23 10.45
C ASP A 374 -20.19 1.26 9.82
N ARG A 375 -20.46 1.65 8.57
CA ARG A 375 -19.67 2.69 7.88
C ARG A 375 -19.87 4.05 8.52
N VAL A 376 -21.12 4.39 8.85
CA VAL A 376 -21.45 5.64 9.55
C VAL A 376 -20.84 5.64 10.95
N LEU A 377 -20.98 4.57 11.72
CA LEU A 377 -20.38 4.45 13.05
C LEU A 377 -18.85 4.58 13.01
N THR A 378 -18.20 3.93 12.05
CA THR A 378 -16.74 4.03 11.89
C THR A 378 -16.33 5.45 11.45
N PHE A 379 -17.11 6.09 10.58
CA PHE A 379 -16.90 7.47 10.19
C PHE A 379 -17.05 8.44 11.38
N LEU A 380 -18.07 8.26 12.21
CA LEU A 380 -18.26 9.05 13.44
C LEU A 380 -17.10 8.86 14.41
N ALA A 381 -16.48 7.67 14.44
CA ALA A 381 -15.28 7.38 15.21
C ALA A 381 -13.97 7.97 14.62
N ALA A 382 -14.02 8.67 13.48
CA ALA A 382 -12.82 9.28 12.86
C ALA A 382 -11.98 10.17 13.80
N PRO A 383 -12.54 10.98 14.72
CA PRO A 383 -11.76 11.76 15.68
C PRO A 383 -10.92 10.90 16.61
N LEU A 384 -11.35 9.68 16.96
CA LEU A 384 -10.56 8.78 17.80
C LEU A 384 -9.24 8.40 17.11
N TYR A 385 -9.25 8.23 15.79
CA TYR A 385 -8.02 8.03 15.03
C TYR A 385 -7.14 9.29 14.99
N ALA A 386 -7.73 10.49 14.99
CA ALA A 386 -6.95 11.73 15.11
C ALA A 386 -6.23 11.81 16.46
N LEU A 387 -6.93 11.48 17.55
CA LEU A 387 -6.34 11.41 18.89
C LEU A 387 -5.24 10.35 18.97
N LEU A 388 -5.46 9.16 18.40
CA LEU A 388 -4.43 8.13 18.26
C LEU A 388 -3.22 8.66 17.45
N ASN A 389 -3.45 9.43 16.39
CA ASN A 389 -2.37 10.01 15.60
C ASN A 389 -1.58 11.06 16.39
N ILE A 390 -2.25 11.93 17.16
CA ILE A 390 -1.60 12.96 17.99
C ILE A 390 -0.81 12.32 19.14
N GLY A 391 -1.47 11.45 19.92
CA GLY A 391 -0.90 10.89 21.14
C GLY A 391 0.10 9.76 20.91
N LEU A 392 0.00 9.03 19.79
CA LEU A 392 0.86 7.88 19.52
C LEU A 392 1.67 8.03 18.23
N LEU A 393 1.01 8.22 17.07
CA LEU A 393 1.71 8.11 15.79
C LEU A 393 2.72 9.23 15.55
N LEU A 394 2.41 10.48 15.89
CA LEU A 394 3.35 11.59 15.74
C LEU A 394 4.63 11.38 16.58
N PRO A 395 4.56 11.06 17.89
CA PRO A 395 5.72 10.66 18.67
C PRO A 395 6.49 9.49 18.06
N LEU A 396 5.80 8.45 17.59
CA LEU A 396 6.46 7.28 16.97
C LEU A 396 7.21 7.62 15.69
N ARG A 397 6.79 8.64 14.93
CA ARG A 397 7.53 9.07 13.75
C ARG A 397 8.84 9.78 14.13
N LEU A 398 8.83 10.60 15.18
CA LEU A 398 10.06 11.19 15.75
C LEU A 398 10.99 10.09 16.28
N TRP A 399 10.42 9.11 16.98
CA TRP A 399 11.17 7.93 17.43
C TRP A 399 11.76 7.13 16.27
N SER A 400 11.02 6.99 15.17
CA SER A 400 11.49 6.32 13.95
C SER A 400 12.69 7.04 13.34
N LEU A 401 12.66 8.38 13.32
CA LEU A 401 13.79 9.20 12.86
C LEU A 401 15.01 9.05 13.79
N ALA A 402 14.80 9.16 15.10
CA ALA A 402 15.88 9.02 16.09
C ALA A 402 16.52 7.62 16.08
N THR A 403 15.74 6.58 15.76
CA THR A 403 16.20 5.18 15.75
C THR A 403 16.45 4.63 14.34
N LEU A 404 16.60 5.50 13.33
CA LEU A 404 16.69 5.11 11.92
C LEU A 404 17.85 4.15 11.62
N ARG A 405 18.97 4.26 12.36
CA ARG A 405 20.14 3.36 12.25
C ARG A 405 19.90 1.97 12.84
N ARG A 406 18.84 1.76 13.63
CA ARG A 406 18.51 0.45 14.21
C ARG A 406 17.75 -0.38 13.18
N THR A 407 18.43 -1.38 12.64
CA THR A 407 17.93 -2.29 11.59
C THR A 407 17.57 -3.68 12.11
N LYS A 408 17.81 -3.98 13.40
CA LYS A 408 17.41 -5.25 14.00
C LYS A 408 15.89 -5.43 13.93
N TRP A 409 15.49 -6.56 13.38
CA TRP A 409 14.14 -7.08 13.44
C TRP A 409 13.91 -7.71 14.82
N GLY A 410 12.73 -7.51 15.40
CA GLY A 410 12.26 -8.40 16.47
C GLY A 410 11.62 -9.60 15.78
N THR A 411 12.34 -10.71 15.66
CA THR A 411 11.81 -11.96 15.12
C THR A 411 10.58 -12.38 15.91
N ARG A 412 9.49 -12.70 15.20
CA ARG A 412 8.24 -13.18 15.79
C ARG A 412 8.49 -14.59 16.35
N ALA A 413 8.49 -14.73 17.68
CA ALA A 413 8.55 -16.04 18.33
C ALA A 413 7.18 -16.75 18.39
N LYS A 414 6.08 -16.01 18.21
CA LYS A 414 4.69 -16.52 18.26
C LYS A 414 3.84 -15.85 17.19
N ILE A 415 2.80 -16.57 16.73
CA ILE A 415 1.72 -16.03 15.88
C ILE A 415 1.02 -14.94 16.70
N GLU A 416 1.00 -13.70 16.19
CA GLU A 416 0.41 -12.56 16.91
C GLU A 416 -0.97 -12.16 16.36
N VAL A 417 -1.32 -12.63 15.16
CA VAL A 417 -2.59 -12.38 14.47
C VAL A 417 -2.93 -13.62 13.64
N GLY A 418 -4.17 -14.09 13.76
CA GLY A 418 -4.65 -15.29 13.09
C GLY A 418 -5.85 -15.87 13.85
N VAL A 419 -6.67 -16.66 13.17
CA VAL A 419 -7.76 -17.40 13.83
C VAL A 419 -7.10 -18.55 14.60
N ASP A 420 -7.12 -18.46 15.93
CA ASP A 420 -6.76 -19.60 16.78
C ASP A 420 -7.78 -20.72 16.50
N ALA A 421 -7.29 -21.89 16.13
CA ALA A 421 -8.11 -23.08 16.02
C ALA A 421 -8.54 -23.50 17.43
N GLU A 422 -9.65 -22.97 17.92
CA GLU A 422 -10.54 -23.54 18.96
C GLU A 422 -11.62 -22.52 19.37
N THR A 423 -12.66 -22.39 18.55
CA THR A 423 -14.01 -22.04 19.04
C THR A 423 -14.99 -22.97 18.34
N PRO A 424 -15.63 -23.92 19.05
CA PRO A 424 -16.67 -24.75 18.47
C PRO A 424 -17.96 -23.93 18.47
N GLU A 425 -18.32 -23.33 17.34
CA GLU A 425 -19.70 -22.87 17.12
C GLU A 425 -20.27 -23.37 15.80
N ALA A 426 -21.26 -24.24 15.98
CA ALA A 426 -22.52 -24.42 15.25
C ALA A 426 -22.48 -24.34 13.72
N GLY A 427 -22.91 -25.44 13.09
CA GLY A 427 -23.12 -25.56 11.65
C GLY A 427 -23.92 -24.42 11.05
N GLY A 428 -23.20 -23.48 10.44
CA GLY A 428 -23.69 -22.57 9.43
C GLY A 428 -22.83 -22.77 8.19
N ALA A 429 -23.45 -23.15 7.08
CA ALA A 429 -22.77 -23.31 5.80
C ALA A 429 -21.89 -22.09 5.49
N LEU A 430 -20.63 -22.35 5.10
CA LEU A 430 -19.70 -21.38 4.56
C LEU A 430 -20.38 -20.61 3.41
N ALA A 431 -20.90 -19.43 3.72
CA ALA A 431 -21.35 -18.49 2.71
C ALA A 431 -20.11 -18.05 1.93
N ALA A 432 -20.08 -18.39 0.65
CA ALA A 432 -19.13 -17.85 -0.32
C ALA A 432 -18.97 -16.34 -0.07
N SER A 433 -17.73 -15.84 -0.13
CA SER A 433 -17.49 -14.40 -0.15
C SER A 433 -18.44 -13.78 -1.16
N PRO A 434 -19.37 -12.90 -0.74
CA PRO A 434 -20.33 -12.34 -1.68
C PRO A 434 -19.54 -11.58 -2.73
N ALA A 435 -19.69 -12.00 -3.99
CA ALA A 435 -19.11 -11.31 -5.12
C ALA A 435 -19.44 -9.82 -4.99
N VAL A 436 -18.42 -8.96 -5.04
CA VAL A 436 -18.62 -7.51 -5.05
C VAL A 436 -19.61 -7.20 -6.17
N PRO A 437 -20.77 -6.57 -5.92
CA PRO A 437 -21.62 -6.15 -7.01
C PRO A 437 -20.83 -5.14 -7.84
N HIS A 438 -20.45 -5.54 -9.06
CA HIS A 438 -19.82 -4.70 -10.08
C HIS A 438 -20.61 -3.39 -10.35
N GLN A 439 -21.84 -3.28 -9.86
CA GLN A 439 -22.72 -2.11 -9.96
C GLN A 439 -22.38 -0.95 -9.01
N ALA A 440 -21.57 -1.13 -7.96
CA ALA A 440 -21.18 0.00 -7.11
C ALA A 440 -20.32 1.05 -7.86
N TRP A 441 -19.78 0.68 -9.04
CA TRP A 441 -18.97 1.54 -9.90
C TRP A 441 -19.42 1.58 -11.38
N GLY A 442 -20.48 0.85 -11.74
CA GLY A 442 -21.06 0.82 -13.08
C GLY A 442 -22.39 1.56 -13.12
N GLY A 443 -22.43 2.71 -13.80
CA GLY A 443 -23.70 3.31 -14.20
C GLY A 443 -24.44 2.39 -15.19
N THR A 444 -25.76 2.43 -15.13
CA THR A 444 -26.71 1.76 -16.01
C THR A 444 -26.31 1.85 -17.49
N ALA A 445 -25.66 0.80 -18.00
CA ALA A 445 -25.54 0.59 -19.44
C ALA A 445 -26.73 -0.26 -19.88
N ASN A 446 -27.61 0.34 -20.67
CA ASN A 446 -28.76 -0.29 -21.28
C ASN A 446 -28.36 -1.61 -21.95
N ALA A 447 -29.00 -2.70 -21.55
CA ALA A 447 -28.95 -3.97 -22.25
C ALA A 447 -29.72 -3.83 -23.57
N ARG A 448 -29.01 -3.49 -24.65
CA ARG A 448 -29.41 -3.77 -26.05
C ARG A 448 -28.29 -3.32 -26.98
N THR A 449 -27.69 -4.32 -27.63
CA THR A 449 -26.76 -4.35 -28.79
C THR A 449 -25.45 -5.06 -28.43
N ARG A 450 -25.43 -6.38 -28.60
CA ARG A 450 -24.19 -7.13 -28.87
C ARG A 450 -23.86 -6.92 -30.35
N PRO A 451 -22.70 -6.37 -30.73
CA PRO A 451 -22.16 -6.60 -32.05
C PRO A 451 -21.37 -7.92 -32.03
N THR A 452 -21.85 -8.89 -32.78
CA THR A 452 -21.04 -10.00 -33.29
C THR A 452 -20.00 -9.42 -34.26
N TYR A 453 -18.73 -9.84 -34.15
CA TYR A 453 -17.76 -9.55 -35.20
C TYR A 453 -16.89 -10.77 -35.52
N SER A 454 -16.75 -10.97 -36.83
CA SER A 454 -16.09 -12.05 -37.57
C SER A 454 -14.59 -11.78 -37.67
N PRO A 455 -13.71 -12.81 -37.71
CA PRO A 455 -12.28 -12.61 -37.76
C PRO A 455 -11.81 -12.49 -39.20
N ASP A 456 -11.88 -11.30 -39.80
CA ASP A 456 -11.12 -10.93 -41.00
C ASP A 456 -11.14 -9.42 -41.13
N ASP A 457 -10.11 -8.74 -40.62
CA ASP A 457 -9.67 -7.44 -41.10
C ASP A 457 -8.27 -7.16 -40.52
N GLY A 458 -7.25 -7.49 -41.33
CA GLY A 458 -5.86 -7.20 -41.05
C GLY A 458 -5.59 -5.69 -41.10
N VAL A 459 -4.82 -5.18 -40.13
CA VAL A 459 -4.25 -3.84 -40.19
C VAL A 459 -2.75 -3.93 -39.94
N ALA A 460 -2.01 -3.41 -40.92
CA ALA A 460 -0.57 -3.46 -41.09
C ALA A 460 0.24 -2.84 -39.93
N LEU A 461 1.39 -3.44 -39.65
CA LEU A 461 2.42 -2.95 -38.74
C LEU A 461 3.25 -1.84 -39.41
N PRO A 462 3.54 -0.71 -38.76
CA PRO A 462 4.56 0.21 -39.24
C PRO A 462 5.97 -0.34 -38.94
N ALA A 463 6.85 -0.16 -39.93
CA ALA A 463 8.21 -0.67 -40.02
C ALA A 463 9.13 -0.24 -38.86
N PHE A 464 10.05 -1.14 -38.52
CA PHE A 464 11.16 -0.92 -37.61
C PHE A 464 12.27 -0.12 -38.32
N ASP A 465 12.59 1.07 -37.82
CA ASP A 465 13.89 1.70 -38.10
C ASP A 465 14.89 1.28 -37.01
N SER A 466 15.86 0.47 -37.44
CA SER A 466 17.05 0.13 -36.67
C SER A 466 18.15 1.15 -36.99
N PRO A 467 18.83 1.77 -36.02
CA PRO A 467 20.00 2.58 -36.32
C PRO A 467 21.21 1.67 -36.54
N GLY A 468 21.61 1.55 -37.80
CA GLY A 468 22.89 0.95 -38.20
C GLY A 468 24.07 1.80 -37.77
N SER A 469 25.09 1.13 -37.23
CA SER A 469 26.50 1.54 -37.35
C SER A 469 27.03 0.92 -38.65
N PRO A 470 27.90 1.58 -39.43
CA PRO A 470 29.34 1.35 -39.21
C PRO A 470 30.30 2.51 -39.57
N ALA A 471 31.46 2.44 -38.91
CA ALA A 471 32.84 2.60 -39.44
C ALA A 471 33.39 3.97 -39.93
N HIS A 472 34.43 4.41 -39.21
CA HIS A 472 35.78 4.78 -39.68
C HIS A 472 36.01 5.72 -40.88
N ALA A 473 36.70 6.83 -40.56
CA ALA A 473 38.02 7.25 -41.08
C ALA A 473 38.10 8.58 -41.86
N VAL A 474 39.20 9.29 -41.58
CA VAL A 474 39.83 10.41 -42.32
C VAL A 474 39.05 11.73 -42.19
N ARG A 475 39.56 12.80 -41.58
CA ARG A 475 40.90 13.41 -41.60
C ARG A 475 41.09 14.27 -40.35
#